data_AF-A0A0U5E055-F1
#
_entry.id   AF-A0A0U5E055-F1
#
_cell.length_a   1.000
_cell.length_b   1.000
_cell.length_c   1.000
_cell.angle_alpha   90.00
_cell.angle_beta   90.00
_cell.angle_gamma   90.00
#
_symmetry.space_group_name_H-M   'P 1'
#
loop_
_entity.id
_entity.type
_entity.pdbx_description
1 polymer ?
#
loop_
_entity_poly.entity_id
_entity_poly.type
_entity_poly.pdbx_seq_one_letter_code
_entity_poly.pdbx_strand_id
1 'polypeptide(L)'
;MPSRGPTKVLILIPFLLVYWAVGLYPFTFEPPKHVVNQAKRTADGGLSFSGVGIARTPAAPGWLSGIQDANALQVLVVARTDDPDQQGPARIFTISDGTLNRNLTLGQEGADLVLRVRRPGSDENGTPDLHVTDLFHDPAWHEIRVQLTRDRLELAVDDRPRVDLPLSGSPFPEWNPDYTLAMGNELPYGRPWTGEIRTASVDIDGRTIDYLDPAEIQLPEGWWEIRPLDFWSLHRDRPYYRSPDIYVNFFGFIPFGVLLMLLFGRRLSIVHIMLLGAALSLSIETLQILLPRHPSVTDLVLNTIGAGVGAALARVAIRSGARA
;
A
#
# COMPACT_ATOMS: atom_id res chain seq x y z
N MET A 1 47.83 -32.88 -16.42
CA MET A 1 47.07 -31.61 -16.50
C MET A 1 46.08 -31.59 -15.34
N PRO A 2 46.36 -30.88 -14.25
CA PRO A 2 45.43 -30.83 -13.12
C PRO A 2 44.20 -30.00 -13.53
N SER A 3 43.02 -30.44 -13.10
CA SER A 3 41.73 -29.86 -13.48
C SER A 3 41.69 -28.36 -13.12
N ARG A 4 41.65 -27.49 -14.14
CA ARG A 4 41.48 -26.02 -13.99
C ARG A 4 40.07 -25.60 -13.52
N GLY A 5 39.28 -26.55 -13.03
CA GLY A 5 37.89 -26.36 -12.58
C GLY A 5 37.78 -25.71 -11.20
N PRO A 6 38.36 -26.30 -10.14
CA PRO A 6 38.25 -25.79 -8.76
C PRO A 6 38.70 -24.34 -8.60
N THR A 7 39.80 -23.91 -9.24
CA THR A 7 40.30 -22.53 -9.11
C THR A 7 39.33 -21.48 -9.67
N LYS A 8 38.61 -21.77 -10.76
CA LYS A 8 37.63 -20.84 -11.32
C LYS A 8 36.42 -20.67 -10.41
N VAL A 9 35.97 -21.78 -9.82
CA VAL A 9 34.86 -21.79 -8.85
C VAL A 9 35.23 -20.98 -7.60
N LEU A 10 36.45 -21.14 -7.09
CA LEU A 10 36.96 -20.38 -5.93
C LEU A 10 37.03 -18.86 -6.17
N ILE A 11 37.16 -18.41 -7.42
CA ILE A 11 37.11 -16.97 -7.77
C ILE A 11 35.67 -16.52 -7.98
N LEU A 12 34.85 -17.33 -8.67
CA LEU A 12 33.51 -16.93 -9.08
C LEU A 12 32.56 -16.81 -7.89
N ILE A 13 32.62 -17.74 -6.92
CA ILE A 13 31.75 -17.72 -5.75
C ILE A 13 31.85 -16.40 -4.96
N PRO A 14 33.03 -15.98 -4.45
CA PRO A 14 33.12 -14.74 -3.69
C PRO A 14 32.75 -13.52 -4.53
N PHE A 15 33.04 -13.54 -5.84
CA PHE A 15 32.65 -12.47 -6.75
C PHE A 15 31.12 -12.34 -6.87
N LEU A 16 30.40 -13.45 -7.04
CA LEU A 16 28.93 -13.45 -7.06
C LEU A 16 28.34 -12.99 -5.71
N LEU A 17 28.93 -13.41 -4.59
CA LEU A 17 28.50 -12.98 -3.26
C LEU A 17 28.63 -11.46 -3.09
N VAL A 18 29.66 -10.82 -3.68
CA VAL A 18 29.77 -9.35 -3.68
C VAL A 18 28.62 -8.70 -4.44
N TYR A 19 28.20 -9.24 -5.58
CA TYR A 19 27.06 -8.69 -6.33
C TYR A 19 25.76 -8.78 -5.53
N TRP A 20 25.49 -9.92 -4.88
CA TRP A 20 24.36 -10.04 -3.97
C TRP A 20 24.49 -9.09 -2.78
N ALA A 21 25.66 -8.98 -2.17
CA ALA A 21 25.87 -8.10 -1.03
C ALA A 21 25.60 -6.63 -1.38
N VAL A 22 26.13 -6.16 -2.52
CA VAL A 22 25.91 -4.78 -2.99
C VAL A 22 24.46 -4.57 -3.41
N GLY A 23 23.88 -5.50 -4.17
CA GLY A 23 22.50 -5.40 -4.66
C GLY A 23 21.45 -5.46 -3.56
N LEU A 24 21.75 -6.10 -2.43
CA LEU A 24 20.82 -6.29 -1.30
C LEU A 24 21.10 -5.38 -0.09
N TYR A 25 22.23 -4.66 -0.06
CA TYR A 25 22.48 -3.63 0.95
C TYR A 25 21.34 -2.60 0.93
N PRO A 26 20.71 -2.17 2.05
CA PRO A 26 21.20 -2.27 3.42
C PRO A 26 20.78 -3.53 4.19
N PHE A 27 20.24 -4.56 3.55
CA PHE A 27 19.79 -5.81 4.18
C PHE A 27 18.67 -5.61 5.22
N THR A 28 17.86 -4.56 5.06
CA THR A 28 16.66 -4.30 5.86
C THR A 28 15.50 -5.11 5.32
N PHE A 29 15.48 -6.41 5.64
CA PHE A 29 14.46 -7.31 5.12
C PHE A 29 13.10 -7.09 5.78
N GLU A 30 12.08 -6.82 4.98
CA GLU A 30 10.67 -6.68 5.32
C GLU A 30 9.86 -7.78 4.62
N PRO A 31 9.97 -9.04 5.06
CA PRO A 31 9.19 -10.13 4.49
C PRO A 31 7.69 -9.92 4.75
N PRO A 32 6.81 -10.58 3.98
CA PRO A 32 5.38 -10.62 4.28
C PRO A 32 5.17 -10.99 5.75
N LYS A 33 4.39 -10.17 6.45
CA LYS A 33 4.09 -10.38 7.87
C LYS A 33 2.61 -10.68 8.03
N HIS A 34 2.32 -11.66 8.87
CA HIS A 34 0.94 -11.92 9.30
C HIS A 34 0.60 -10.94 10.42
N VAL A 35 -0.45 -10.15 10.21
CA VAL A 35 -1.00 -9.23 11.19
C VAL A 35 -2.21 -9.89 11.83
N VAL A 36 -2.16 -10.11 13.14
CA VAL A 36 -3.30 -10.60 13.90
C VAL A 36 -4.29 -9.46 14.08
N ASN A 37 -5.57 -9.71 13.79
CA ASN A 37 -6.61 -8.71 14.00
C ASN A 37 -6.83 -8.52 15.50
N GLN A 38 -6.64 -7.29 15.98
CA GLN A 38 -6.84 -6.93 17.39
C GLN A 38 -8.25 -6.38 17.67
N ALA A 39 -9.14 -6.37 16.67
CA ALA A 39 -10.55 -6.06 16.87
C ALA A 39 -11.22 -7.16 17.70
N LYS A 40 -12.03 -6.77 18.69
CA LYS A 40 -12.81 -7.68 19.54
C LYS A 40 -14.20 -7.13 19.76
N ARG A 41 -15.16 -8.04 19.97
CA ARG A 41 -16.48 -7.67 20.50
C ARG A 41 -16.38 -7.43 22.00
N THR A 42 -16.99 -6.37 22.48
CA THR A 42 -17.08 -6.07 23.91
C THR A 42 -18.28 -6.82 24.53
N ALA A 43 -18.32 -6.91 25.86
CA ALA A 43 -19.37 -7.64 26.57
C ALA A 43 -20.77 -7.03 26.40
N ASP A 44 -20.82 -5.72 26.13
CA ASP A 44 -22.02 -4.91 25.88
C ASP A 44 -22.41 -4.85 24.39
N GLY A 45 -21.73 -5.61 23.52
CA GLY A 45 -22.09 -5.74 22.10
C GLY A 45 -21.38 -4.75 21.17
N GLY A 46 -20.54 -3.86 21.70
CA GLY A 46 -19.67 -2.96 20.94
C GLY A 46 -18.45 -3.64 20.30
N LEU A 47 -17.56 -2.81 19.77
CA LEU A 47 -16.26 -3.18 19.22
C LEU A 47 -15.16 -2.44 19.95
N SER A 48 -14.06 -3.14 20.23
CA SER A 48 -12.82 -2.60 20.76
C SER A 48 -11.68 -2.88 19.77
N PHE A 49 -10.86 -1.86 19.54
CA PHE A 49 -9.67 -1.90 18.71
C PHE A 49 -8.47 -1.52 19.57
N SER A 50 -7.99 -2.44 20.41
CA SER A 50 -6.85 -2.20 21.33
C SER A 50 -5.49 -2.10 20.62
N GLY A 51 -5.49 -2.02 19.29
CA GLY A 51 -4.33 -2.09 18.41
C GLY A 51 -4.80 -2.19 16.95
N VAL A 52 -3.92 -2.65 16.05
CA VAL A 52 -4.28 -2.80 14.63
C VAL A 52 -5.38 -3.84 14.46
N GLY A 53 -6.57 -3.39 14.09
CA GLY A 53 -7.71 -4.27 13.88
C GLY A 53 -8.72 -3.73 12.88
N ILE A 54 -9.60 -4.60 12.39
CA ILE A 54 -10.68 -4.22 11.46
C ILE A 54 -11.94 -5.04 11.78
N ALA A 55 -13.10 -4.40 11.65
CA ALA A 55 -14.38 -5.05 11.48
C ALA A 55 -14.94 -4.60 10.13
N ARG A 56 -15.48 -5.52 9.33
CA ARG A 56 -15.98 -5.18 7.99
C ARG A 56 -17.15 -6.04 7.57
N THR A 57 -17.93 -5.55 6.62
CA THR A 57 -18.93 -6.38 5.96
C THR A 57 -18.25 -7.44 5.08
N PRO A 58 -18.84 -8.64 4.90
CA PRO A 58 -18.27 -9.69 4.06
C PRO A 58 -18.23 -9.32 2.58
N ALA A 59 -19.12 -8.44 2.14
CA ALA A 59 -19.22 -7.88 0.80
C ALA A 59 -19.84 -6.46 0.90
N ALA A 60 -20.10 -5.83 -0.24
CA ALA A 60 -20.86 -4.59 -0.27
C ALA A 60 -22.23 -4.75 0.42
N PRO A 61 -22.61 -3.85 1.35
CA PRO A 61 -23.93 -3.86 1.96
C PRO A 61 -25.06 -3.93 0.93
N GLY A 62 -26.06 -4.78 1.15
CA GLY A 62 -27.14 -4.98 0.17
C GLY A 62 -27.93 -3.69 -0.15
N TRP A 63 -28.04 -2.76 0.80
CA TRP A 63 -28.74 -1.48 0.58
C TRP A 63 -27.99 -0.54 -0.38
N LEU A 64 -26.69 -0.72 -0.59
CA LEU A 64 -25.93 0.11 -1.53
C LEU A 64 -26.36 -0.12 -2.98
N SER A 65 -26.93 -1.29 -3.31
CA SER A 65 -27.38 -1.60 -4.67
C SER A 65 -28.45 -0.65 -5.23
N GLY A 66 -29.20 0.04 -4.37
CA GLY A 66 -30.19 1.04 -4.74
C GLY A 66 -29.84 2.45 -4.26
N ILE A 67 -28.58 2.71 -3.87
CA ILE A 67 -28.20 3.97 -3.23
C ILE A 67 -28.48 5.18 -4.12
N GLN A 68 -28.35 5.04 -5.44
CA GLN A 68 -28.53 6.15 -6.37
C GLN A 68 -29.93 6.75 -6.34
N ASP A 69 -30.94 5.98 -5.93
CA ASP A 69 -32.34 6.42 -5.84
C ASP A 69 -32.73 6.95 -4.45
N ALA A 70 -31.84 6.85 -3.47
CA ALA A 70 -32.11 7.22 -2.09
C ALA A 70 -32.50 8.70 -1.92
N ASN A 71 -33.27 8.98 -0.87
CA ASN A 71 -33.67 10.34 -0.50
C ASN A 71 -32.87 10.87 0.67
N ALA A 72 -32.59 10.01 1.65
CA ALA A 72 -31.85 10.34 2.84
C ALA A 72 -31.02 9.15 3.35
N LEU A 73 -29.83 9.46 3.86
CA LEU A 73 -28.97 8.52 4.55
C LEU A 73 -28.46 9.16 5.84
N GLN A 74 -28.53 8.42 6.94
CA GLN A 74 -27.91 8.81 8.20
C GLN A 74 -26.89 7.76 8.63
N VAL A 75 -25.69 8.19 9.01
CA VAL A 75 -24.71 7.37 9.70
C VAL A 75 -24.62 7.83 11.14
N LEU A 76 -24.81 6.91 12.09
CA LEU A 76 -24.63 7.15 13.51
C LEU A 76 -23.48 6.29 14.03
N VAL A 77 -22.47 6.94 14.59
CA VAL A 77 -21.35 6.26 15.27
C VAL A 77 -21.20 6.85 16.66
N VAL A 78 -21.18 6.00 17.68
CA VAL A 78 -20.83 6.41 19.05
C VAL A 78 -19.50 5.77 19.41
N ALA A 79 -18.46 6.60 19.52
CA ALA A 79 -17.08 6.14 19.63
C ALA A 79 -16.30 6.95 20.67
N ARG A 80 -15.23 6.34 21.20
CA ARG A 80 -14.20 7.00 21.99
C ARG A 80 -12.83 6.55 21.51
N THR A 81 -11.85 7.44 21.55
CA THR A 81 -10.47 7.12 21.14
C THR A 81 -9.65 6.60 22.32
N ASP A 82 -8.73 5.68 22.05
CA ASP A 82 -7.68 5.31 23.02
C ASP A 82 -6.44 6.22 22.90
N ASP A 83 -6.30 6.93 21.78
CA ASP A 83 -5.17 7.80 21.48
C ASP A 83 -5.62 9.13 20.83
N PRO A 84 -5.45 10.29 21.50
CA PRO A 84 -5.81 11.59 20.93
C PRO A 84 -4.81 12.06 19.85
N ASP A 85 -3.70 11.36 19.58
CA ASP A 85 -2.71 11.72 18.56
C ASP A 85 -2.60 10.66 17.43
N GLN A 86 -3.75 10.27 16.89
CA GLN A 86 -3.86 9.26 15.84
C GLN A 86 -3.29 9.74 14.50
N GLN A 87 -2.44 8.92 13.86
CA GLN A 87 -1.95 9.20 12.50
C GLN A 87 -3.08 9.06 11.47
N GLY A 88 -3.37 10.17 10.79
CA GLY A 88 -4.66 10.37 10.18
C GLY A 88 -4.77 10.39 8.64
N PRO A 89 -6.02 10.37 8.13
CA PRO A 89 -7.22 10.12 8.91
C PRO A 89 -7.36 8.60 9.18
N ALA A 90 -7.25 8.18 10.44
CA ALA A 90 -7.44 6.81 10.90
C ALA A 90 -8.92 6.44 10.81
N ARG A 91 -9.28 5.23 10.38
CA ARG A 91 -10.68 4.92 10.03
C ARG A 91 -11.49 4.48 11.25
N ILE A 92 -12.38 5.35 11.70
CA ILE A 92 -13.41 4.98 12.67
C ILE A 92 -14.49 4.18 11.94
N PHE A 93 -14.99 4.72 10.82
CA PHE A 93 -16.02 4.12 9.97
C PHE A 93 -15.80 4.54 8.51
N THR A 94 -15.94 3.62 7.56
CA THR A 94 -15.77 3.92 6.13
C THR A 94 -16.63 3.03 5.24
N ILE A 95 -17.08 3.59 4.11
CA ILE A 95 -17.66 2.88 2.97
C ILE A 95 -16.77 3.20 1.77
N SER A 96 -15.83 2.32 1.46
CA SER A 96 -14.75 2.57 0.49
C SER A 96 -14.26 1.30 -0.21
N ASP A 97 -13.42 1.48 -1.24
CA ASP A 97 -12.53 0.44 -1.78
C ASP A 97 -11.06 0.63 -1.37
N GLY A 98 -10.75 1.77 -0.73
CA GLY A 98 -9.50 2.02 -0.04
C GLY A 98 -9.11 3.49 0.09
N THR A 99 -7.82 3.76 -0.12
CA THR A 99 -7.21 5.05 0.23
C THR A 99 -7.56 6.20 -0.70
N LEU A 100 -7.97 5.90 -1.94
CA LEU A 100 -8.21 6.89 -3.00
C LEU A 100 -9.67 7.02 -3.42
N ASN A 101 -10.54 6.05 -3.12
CA ASN A 101 -11.95 6.15 -3.46
C ASN A 101 -12.85 5.75 -2.28
N ARG A 102 -13.89 6.54 -2.06
CA ARG A 102 -14.86 6.34 -0.98
C ARG A 102 -16.19 6.96 -1.30
N ASN A 103 -17.25 6.41 -0.70
CA ASN A 103 -18.54 7.09 -0.59
C ASN A 103 -18.55 7.99 0.64
N LEU A 104 -18.12 7.45 1.79
CA LEU A 104 -18.09 8.16 3.07
C LEU A 104 -17.00 7.59 3.98
N THR A 105 -16.31 8.45 4.72
CA THR A 105 -15.39 8.07 5.79
C THR A 105 -15.52 9.05 6.97
N LEU A 106 -15.68 8.48 8.17
CA LEU A 106 -15.40 9.13 9.44
C LEU A 106 -14.04 8.63 9.93
N GLY A 107 -13.12 9.56 10.17
CA GLY A 107 -11.80 9.24 10.68
C GLY A 107 -11.28 10.25 11.69
N GLN A 108 -10.11 9.95 12.23
CA GLN A 108 -9.43 10.80 13.21
C GLN A 108 -8.02 11.16 12.70
N GLU A 109 -7.64 12.42 12.77
CA GLU A 109 -6.28 12.90 12.48
C GLU A 109 -5.82 13.81 13.63
N GLY A 110 -4.82 13.36 14.39
CA GLY A 110 -4.55 13.94 15.70
C GLY A 110 -5.82 13.86 16.57
N ALA A 111 -6.24 14.98 17.15
CA ALA A 111 -7.47 15.09 17.94
C ALA A 111 -8.70 15.46 17.09
N ASP A 112 -8.54 15.68 15.79
CA ASP A 112 -9.61 16.18 14.93
C ASP A 112 -10.45 15.03 14.38
N LEU A 113 -11.76 15.22 14.34
CA LEU A 113 -12.67 14.37 13.57
C LEU A 113 -12.65 14.83 12.11
N VAL A 114 -12.37 13.89 11.21
CA VAL A 114 -12.33 14.11 9.76
C VAL A 114 -13.51 13.38 9.10
N LEU A 115 -14.32 14.13 8.37
CA LEU A 115 -15.41 13.60 7.55
C LEU A 115 -15.07 13.80 6.07
N ARG A 116 -15.06 12.70 5.32
CA ARG A 116 -15.00 12.70 3.85
C ARG A 116 -16.27 12.10 3.29
N VAL A 117 -16.86 12.79 2.33
CA VAL A 117 -18.08 12.33 1.64
C VAL A 117 -17.93 12.67 0.17
N ARG A 118 -18.09 11.67 -0.70
CA ARG A 118 -18.20 11.90 -2.15
C ARG A 118 -19.53 12.60 -2.41
N ARG A 119 -19.47 13.84 -2.88
CA ARG A 119 -20.61 14.74 -3.04
C ARG A 119 -20.31 15.75 -4.15
N PRO A 120 -21.31 16.49 -4.65
CA PRO A 120 -21.05 17.60 -5.57
C PRO A 120 -20.04 18.58 -5.00
N GLY A 121 -18.99 18.88 -5.77
CA GLY A 121 -17.88 19.73 -5.35
C GLY A 121 -16.73 19.00 -4.64
N SER A 122 -16.79 17.67 -4.47
CA SER A 122 -15.65 16.86 -4.04
C SER A 122 -15.13 15.95 -5.17
N ASP A 123 -13.92 15.43 -5.00
CA ASP A 123 -13.38 14.35 -5.82
C ASP A 123 -13.96 12.97 -5.41
N GLU A 124 -13.51 11.91 -6.10
CA GLU A 124 -13.86 10.50 -5.83
C GLU A 124 -13.44 10.02 -4.43
N ASN A 125 -12.53 10.76 -3.80
CA ASN A 125 -11.98 10.51 -2.49
C ASN A 125 -12.71 11.31 -1.38
N GLY A 126 -13.73 12.11 -1.75
CA GLY A 126 -14.48 12.97 -0.85
C GLY A 126 -13.73 14.22 -0.38
N THR A 127 -12.69 14.64 -1.11
CA THR A 127 -11.89 15.85 -0.88
C THR A 127 -12.55 17.05 -1.57
N PRO A 128 -12.70 18.23 -0.93
CA PRO A 128 -12.20 18.59 0.39
C PRO A 128 -12.96 17.91 1.54
N ASP A 129 -12.21 17.55 2.57
CA ASP A 129 -12.76 17.03 3.83
C ASP A 129 -13.36 18.13 4.70
N LEU A 130 -14.17 17.69 5.66
CA LEU A 130 -14.79 18.50 6.69
C LEU A 130 -14.20 18.07 8.03
N HIS A 131 -13.96 19.04 8.92
CA HIS A 131 -13.27 18.79 10.18
C HIS A 131 -14.08 19.29 11.38
N VAL A 132 -14.02 18.56 12.48
CA VAL A 132 -14.38 19.06 13.81
C VAL A 132 -13.11 19.03 14.65
N THR A 133 -12.54 20.22 14.86
CA THR A 133 -11.26 20.39 15.54
C THR A 133 -11.35 19.99 17.01
N ASP A 134 -10.30 19.31 17.48
CA ASP A 134 -10.06 19.00 18.90
C ASP A 134 -11.18 18.18 19.57
N LEU A 135 -11.92 17.38 18.78
CA LEU A 135 -13.00 16.54 19.32
C LEU A 135 -12.45 15.48 20.28
N PHE A 136 -11.45 14.74 19.84
CA PHE A 136 -10.92 13.56 20.54
C PHE A 136 -9.85 13.88 21.59
N HIS A 137 -9.60 15.16 21.86
CA HIS A 137 -8.84 15.56 23.04
C HIS A 137 -9.59 15.19 24.33
N ASP A 138 -10.93 15.20 24.27
CA ASP A 138 -11.78 14.57 25.27
C ASP A 138 -11.84 13.05 25.01
N PRO A 139 -11.39 12.19 25.94
CA PRO A 139 -11.45 10.74 25.76
C PRO A 139 -12.84 10.16 26.05
N ALA A 140 -13.86 11.01 26.25
CA ALA A 140 -15.24 10.59 26.46
C ALA A 140 -15.84 9.92 25.21
N TRP A 141 -17.03 9.36 25.39
CA TRP A 141 -17.84 8.87 24.28
C TRP A 141 -18.45 10.04 23.54
N HIS A 142 -18.24 10.10 22.22
CA HIS A 142 -18.85 11.07 21.33
C HIS A 142 -19.89 10.40 20.45
N GLU A 143 -21.09 10.98 20.41
CA GLU A 143 -22.10 10.62 19.43
C GLU A 143 -21.91 11.46 18.16
N ILE A 144 -21.57 10.80 17.05
CA ILE A 144 -21.28 11.41 15.76
C ILE A 144 -22.39 11.02 14.79
N ARG A 145 -23.16 12.00 14.33
CA ARG A 145 -24.27 11.80 13.41
C ARG A 145 -24.01 12.55 12.10
N VAL A 146 -23.88 11.81 11.01
CA VAL A 146 -23.82 12.37 9.65
C VAL A 146 -25.18 12.17 9.00
N GLN A 147 -25.78 13.23 8.48
CA GLN A 147 -27.03 13.17 7.75
C GLN A 147 -26.84 13.72 6.33
N LEU A 148 -27.26 12.95 5.34
CA LEU A 148 -27.20 13.28 3.92
C LEU A 148 -28.61 13.25 3.36
N THR A 149 -29.00 14.34 2.72
CA THR A 149 -30.20 14.41 1.86
C THR A 149 -29.77 14.73 0.43
N ARG A 150 -30.74 14.85 -0.47
CA ARG A 150 -30.49 15.22 -1.87
C ARG A 150 -29.89 16.62 -2.07
N ASP A 151 -29.91 17.47 -1.06
CA ASP A 151 -29.53 18.88 -1.15
C ASP A 151 -28.77 19.39 0.07
N ARG A 152 -28.41 18.51 1.01
CA ARG A 152 -27.77 18.92 2.27
C ARG A 152 -26.93 17.81 2.89
N LEU A 153 -25.84 18.22 3.53
CA LEU A 153 -24.99 17.40 4.40
C LEU A 153 -24.92 18.07 5.76
N GLU A 154 -25.29 17.35 6.81
CA GLU A 154 -25.20 17.80 8.19
C GLU A 154 -24.32 16.85 9.01
N LEU A 155 -23.50 17.42 9.89
CA LEU A 155 -22.71 16.69 10.88
C LEU A 155 -23.07 17.27 12.24
N ALA A 156 -23.59 16.43 13.13
CA ALA A 156 -23.79 16.76 14.54
C ALA A 156 -22.88 15.89 15.40
N VAL A 157 -22.37 16.49 16.48
CA VAL A 157 -21.57 15.79 17.50
C VAL A 157 -22.12 16.14 18.87
N ASP A 158 -22.47 15.12 19.66
CA ASP A 158 -23.08 15.25 21.00
C ASP A 158 -24.29 16.19 20.99
N ASP A 159 -25.23 15.92 20.06
CA ASP A 159 -26.44 16.70 19.76
C ASP A 159 -26.20 18.18 19.35
N ARG A 160 -24.95 18.57 19.10
CA ARG A 160 -24.61 19.92 18.63
C ARG A 160 -24.28 19.90 17.14
N PRO A 161 -24.94 20.72 16.31
CA PRO A 161 -24.57 20.84 14.89
C PRO A 161 -23.15 21.40 14.77
N ARG A 162 -22.31 20.75 13.97
CA ARG A 162 -20.92 21.14 13.67
C ARG A 162 -20.75 21.55 12.21
N VAL A 163 -21.46 20.88 11.30
CA VAL A 163 -21.52 21.23 9.88
C VAL A 163 -22.98 21.25 9.43
N ASP A 164 -23.35 22.28 8.68
CA ASP A 164 -24.56 22.36 7.88
C ASP A 164 -24.15 22.88 6.50
N LEU A 165 -24.12 21.99 5.52
CA LEU A 165 -23.63 22.26 4.18
C LEU A 165 -24.73 22.01 3.14
N PRO A 166 -25.30 23.06 2.53
CA PRO A 166 -26.13 22.92 1.34
C PRO A 166 -25.32 22.33 0.19
N LEU A 167 -25.90 21.37 -0.53
CA LEU A 167 -25.32 20.72 -1.69
C LEU A 167 -26.01 21.23 -2.97
N SER A 168 -25.23 21.36 -4.05
CA SER A 168 -25.79 21.74 -5.36
C SER A 168 -26.56 20.60 -6.05
N GLY A 169 -26.62 19.41 -5.43
CA GLY A 169 -27.31 18.23 -5.93
C GLY A 169 -27.10 17.02 -5.01
N SER A 170 -27.74 15.91 -5.38
CA SER A 170 -27.68 14.68 -4.58
C SER A 170 -26.28 14.07 -4.62
N PRO A 171 -25.72 13.62 -3.48
CA PRO A 171 -24.44 12.90 -3.46
C PRO A 171 -24.57 11.48 -4.01
N PHE A 172 -25.75 10.87 -3.92
CA PHE A 172 -25.94 9.43 -4.13
C PHE A 172 -25.71 8.91 -5.57
N PRO A 173 -25.99 9.66 -6.66
CA PRO A 173 -25.75 9.17 -8.01
C PRO A 173 -24.28 8.81 -8.30
N GLU A 174 -23.33 9.46 -7.63
CA GLU A 174 -21.88 9.24 -7.78
C GLU A 174 -21.33 8.18 -6.79
N TRP A 175 -22.18 7.67 -5.89
CA TRP A 175 -21.79 6.67 -4.92
C TRP A 175 -21.67 5.29 -5.59
N ASN A 176 -20.56 4.62 -5.31
CA ASN A 176 -20.30 3.30 -5.85
C ASN A 176 -21.02 2.24 -5.00
N PRO A 177 -21.88 1.40 -5.61
CA PRO A 177 -22.65 0.39 -4.87
C PRO A 177 -21.81 -0.82 -4.43
N ASP A 178 -20.60 -1.00 -4.98
CA ASP A 178 -19.74 -2.16 -4.74
C ASP A 178 -18.76 -1.97 -3.56
N TYR A 179 -18.81 -0.80 -2.90
CA TYR A 179 -17.93 -0.51 -1.77
C TYR A 179 -18.30 -1.30 -0.52
N THR A 180 -17.26 -1.67 0.24
CA THR A 180 -17.40 -2.42 1.48
C THR A 180 -17.43 -1.43 2.65
N LEU A 181 -18.16 -1.79 3.70
CA LEU A 181 -18.16 -1.03 4.94
C LEU A 181 -17.13 -1.62 5.91
N ALA A 182 -16.33 -0.75 6.53
CA ALA A 182 -15.34 -1.15 7.52
C ALA A 182 -15.23 -0.16 8.69
N MET A 183 -14.74 -0.65 9.81
CA MET A 183 -14.47 0.09 11.05
C MET A 183 -13.12 -0.32 11.62
N GLY A 184 -12.40 0.62 12.23
CA GLY A 184 -11.09 0.42 12.85
C GLY A 184 -9.89 0.41 11.90
N ASN A 185 -10.09 0.29 10.58
CA ASN A 185 -9.01 0.38 9.60
C ASN A 185 -9.51 0.72 8.19
N GLU A 186 -8.58 1.06 7.31
CA GLU A 186 -8.82 1.21 5.87
C GLU A 186 -8.90 -0.16 5.17
N LEU A 187 -9.49 -0.19 3.98
CA LEU A 187 -9.46 -1.35 3.08
C LEU A 187 -8.33 -1.17 2.02
N PRO A 188 -7.46 -2.16 1.77
CA PRO A 188 -7.34 -3.41 2.48
C PRO A 188 -6.93 -3.21 3.94
N TYR A 189 -5.92 -2.38 4.24
CA TYR A 189 -5.40 -2.01 5.57
C TYR A 189 -4.51 -0.76 5.47
N GLY A 190 -4.08 -0.19 6.60
CA GLY A 190 -2.96 0.77 6.66
C GLY A 190 -3.29 2.13 7.27
N ARG A 191 -4.51 2.33 7.77
CA ARG A 191 -4.90 3.51 8.55
C ARG A 191 -5.67 3.07 9.81
N PRO A 192 -4.99 2.32 10.71
CA PRO A 192 -5.64 1.75 11.88
C PRO A 192 -6.07 2.84 12.83
N TRP A 193 -7.26 2.66 13.41
CA TRP A 193 -7.79 3.45 14.50
C TRP A 193 -7.85 2.61 15.76
N THR A 194 -7.50 3.19 16.90
CA THR A 194 -7.57 2.54 18.21
C THR A 194 -8.58 3.26 19.09
N GLY A 195 -9.37 2.47 19.81
CA GLY A 195 -10.52 2.97 20.55
C GLY A 195 -11.67 1.98 20.57
N GLU A 196 -12.85 2.48 20.93
CA GLU A 196 -14.05 1.67 21.07
C GLU A 196 -15.26 2.30 20.37
N ILE A 197 -16.12 1.45 19.81
CA ILE A 197 -17.38 1.82 19.16
C ILE A 197 -18.50 1.04 19.85
N ARG A 198 -19.48 1.74 20.43
CA ARG A 198 -20.65 1.12 21.08
C ARG A 198 -21.94 1.27 20.29
N THR A 199 -21.91 2.07 19.22
CA THR A 199 -23.01 2.19 18.26
C THR A 199 -22.43 2.45 16.88
N ALA A 200 -22.88 1.71 15.88
CA ALA A 200 -22.60 1.97 14.48
C ALA A 200 -23.83 1.55 13.67
N SER A 201 -24.57 2.51 13.13
CA SER A 201 -25.75 2.22 12.33
C SER A 201 -25.86 3.12 11.11
N VAL A 202 -26.54 2.58 10.09
CA VAL A 202 -26.93 3.34 8.90
C VAL A 202 -28.44 3.30 8.78
N ASP A 203 -29.07 4.46 8.74
CA ASP A 203 -30.46 4.60 8.30
C ASP A 203 -30.49 5.03 6.84
N ILE A 204 -31.24 4.31 6.01
CA ILE A 204 -31.43 4.60 4.60
C ILE A 204 -32.93 4.62 4.31
N ASP A 205 -33.45 5.80 3.98
CA ASP A 205 -34.88 6.04 3.73
C ASP A 205 -35.82 5.42 4.81
N GLY A 206 -35.42 5.52 6.09
CA GLY A 206 -36.19 5.03 7.24
C GLY A 206 -35.99 3.55 7.58
N ARG A 207 -35.08 2.85 6.89
CA ARG A 207 -34.62 1.51 7.28
C ARG A 207 -33.27 1.63 7.98
N THR A 208 -33.25 1.30 9.26
CA THR A 208 -32.01 1.24 10.05
C THR A 208 -31.36 -0.14 9.98
N ILE A 209 -30.04 -0.17 9.76
CA ILE A 209 -29.17 -1.34 9.85
C ILE A 209 -28.18 -1.10 11.00
N ASP A 210 -28.11 -2.04 11.94
CA ASP A 210 -27.13 -2.04 13.03
C ASP A 210 -25.87 -2.82 12.60
N TYR A 211 -24.76 -2.12 12.43
CA TYR A 211 -23.47 -2.69 12.04
C TYR A 211 -22.69 -3.29 13.20
N LEU A 212 -23.23 -3.26 14.42
CA LEU A 212 -22.70 -4.07 15.51
C LEU A 212 -23.34 -5.46 15.55
N ASP A 213 -24.40 -5.73 14.77
CA ASP A 213 -24.96 -7.08 14.63
C ASP A 213 -23.90 -8.06 14.08
N PRO A 214 -23.66 -9.22 14.73
CA PRO A 214 -22.83 -10.30 14.19
C PRO A 214 -23.19 -10.81 12.80
N ALA A 215 -24.42 -10.59 12.33
CA ALA A 215 -24.83 -10.94 10.99
C ALA A 215 -24.31 -9.97 9.91
N GLU A 216 -24.05 -8.71 10.26
CA GLU A 216 -23.68 -7.67 9.30
C GLU A 216 -22.16 -7.52 9.14
N ILE A 217 -21.40 -7.73 10.23
CA ILE A 217 -19.94 -7.56 10.23
C ILE A 217 -19.19 -8.80 10.67
N GLN A 218 -18.04 -9.01 10.02
CA GLN A 218 -17.05 -10.01 10.38
C GLN A 218 -15.78 -9.36 10.94
N LEU A 219 -15.17 -10.05 11.90
CA LEU A 219 -13.84 -9.76 12.41
C LEU A 219 -12.92 -10.86 11.87
N PRO A 220 -12.15 -10.62 10.78
CA PRO A 220 -11.20 -11.62 10.28
C PRO A 220 -10.16 -11.96 11.36
N GLU A 221 -9.61 -13.18 11.41
CA GLU A 221 -8.58 -13.53 12.41
C GLU A 221 -7.28 -12.72 12.24
N GLY A 222 -6.99 -12.33 11.00
CA GLY A 222 -5.80 -11.61 10.63
C GLY A 222 -5.67 -11.53 9.11
N TRP A 223 -4.56 -10.99 8.64
CA TRP A 223 -4.25 -10.89 7.22
C TRP A 223 -2.75 -10.91 6.99
N TRP A 224 -2.36 -11.23 5.75
CA TRP A 224 -0.99 -11.06 5.30
C TRP A 224 -0.82 -9.67 4.73
N GLU A 225 0.07 -8.89 5.34
CA GLU A 225 0.51 -7.62 4.79
C GLU A 225 1.64 -7.90 3.79
N ILE A 226 1.33 -7.72 2.51
CA ILE A 226 2.25 -7.92 1.39
C ILE A 226 2.47 -6.55 0.77
N ARG A 227 3.73 -6.10 0.71
CA ARG A 227 4.06 -4.83 0.07
C ARG A 227 3.64 -4.88 -1.42
N PRO A 228 2.91 -3.86 -1.93
CA PRO A 228 2.55 -3.81 -3.33
C PRO A 228 3.82 -3.74 -4.18
N LEU A 229 3.90 -4.61 -5.19
CA LEU A 229 5.03 -4.69 -6.10
C LEU A 229 4.70 -3.95 -7.40
N ASP A 230 5.39 -2.85 -7.63
CA ASP A 230 5.40 -2.18 -8.94
C ASP A 230 6.56 -2.71 -9.78
N PHE A 231 6.32 -3.84 -10.45
CA PHE A 231 7.27 -4.44 -11.38
C PHE A 231 7.50 -3.57 -12.63
N TRP A 232 6.55 -2.69 -12.94
CA TRP A 232 6.50 -1.91 -14.18
C TRP A 232 6.77 -0.44 -13.93
N SER A 233 7.57 -0.10 -12.90
CA SER A 233 7.95 1.27 -12.53
C SER A 233 8.79 1.96 -13.63
N LEU A 234 8.17 2.20 -14.78
CA LEU A 234 8.67 2.97 -15.91
C LEU A 234 8.51 4.49 -15.66
N HIS A 235 7.68 4.86 -14.69
CA HIS A 235 7.47 6.23 -14.22
C HIS A 235 8.21 6.45 -12.90
N ARG A 236 9.45 6.93 -12.95
CA ARG A 236 10.04 7.68 -11.84
C ARG A 236 9.84 9.16 -12.11
N ASP A 237 9.50 9.93 -11.08
CA ASP A 237 9.24 11.39 -11.14
C ASP A 237 10.44 12.25 -11.56
N ARG A 238 11.60 11.65 -11.85
CA ARG A 238 12.82 12.34 -12.30
C ARG A 238 13.22 11.88 -13.69
N PRO A 239 13.74 12.77 -14.55
CA PRO A 239 14.24 12.39 -15.86
C PRO A 239 15.28 11.28 -15.72
N TYR A 240 14.97 10.13 -16.31
CA TYR A 240 15.66 8.85 -16.11
C TYR A 240 17.20 8.99 -16.12
N TYR A 241 17.77 9.67 -17.12
CA TYR A 241 19.22 9.92 -17.29
C TYR A 241 19.92 10.71 -16.17
N ARG A 242 19.19 11.29 -15.21
CA ARG A 242 19.77 12.02 -14.06
C ARG A 242 19.93 11.15 -12.81
N SER A 243 19.46 9.89 -12.82
CA SER A 243 19.64 8.99 -11.68
C SER A 243 21.06 8.41 -11.66
N PRO A 244 21.81 8.53 -10.53
CA PRO A 244 23.07 7.82 -10.35
C PRO A 244 22.95 6.30 -10.54
N ASP A 245 21.77 5.73 -10.26
CA ASP A 245 21.49 4.30 -10.34
C ASP A 245 21.77 3.72 -11.74
N ILE A 246 21.51 4.48 -12.81
CA ILE A 246 21.76 4.03 -14.18
C ILE A 246 23.23 3.72 -14.38
N TYR A 247 24.08 4.62 -13.92
CA TYR A 247 25.52 4.47 -14.06
C TYR A 247 26.01 3.32 -13.18
N VAL A 248 25.50 3.20 -11.96
CA VAL A 248 25.85 2.11 -11.04
C VAL A 248 25.46 0.75 -11.62
N ASN A 249 24.27 0.60 -12.19
CA ASN A 249 23.81 -0.66 -12.76
C ASN A 249 24.57 -1.02 -14.06
N PHE A 250 24.68 -0.06 -15.00
CA PHE A 250 25.41 -0.29 -16.24
C PHE A 250 26.92 -0.56 -16.01
N PHE A 251 27.62 0.34 -15.32
CA PHE A 251 29.06 0.18 -15.08
C PHE A 251 29.35 -0.91 -14.06
N GLY A 252 28.46 -1.13 -13.09
CA GLY A 252 28.59 -2.14 -12.06
C GLY A 252 28.67 -3.56 -12.60
N PHE A 253 28.04 -3.87 -13.73
CA PHE A 253 28.10 -5.20 -14.36
C PHE A 253 29.23 -5.38 -15.40
N ILE A 254 29.95 -4.32 -15.77
CA ILE A 254 31.12 -4.44 -16.67
C ILE A 254 32.18 -5.39 -16.08
N PRO A 255 32.60 -5.26 -14.80
CA PRO A 255 33.54 -6.20 -14.18
C PRO A 255 33.09 -7.66 -14.25
N PHE A 256 31.80 -7.94 -14.12
CA PHE A 256 31.25 -9.30 -14.26
C PHE A 256 31.46 -9.85 -15.68
N GLY A 257 31.15 -9.04 -16.69
CA GLY A 257 31.39 -9.39 -18.09
C GLY A 257 32.87 -9.67 -18.41
N VAL A 258 33.75 -8.78 -17.92
CA VAL A 258 35.21 -8.93 -18.07
C VAL A 258 35.70 -10.21 -17.42
N LEU A 259 35.32 -10.46 -16.15
CA LEU A 259 35.78 -11.62 -15.39
C LEU A 259 35.37 -12.93 -16.07
N LEU A 260 34.10 -13.07 -16.49
CA LEU A 260 33.64 -14.29 -17.17
C LEU A 260 34.37 -14.51 -18.50
N MET A 261 34.62 -13.45 -19.27
CA MET A 261 35.40 -13.56 -20.51
C MET A 261 36.86 -13.96 -20.24
N LEU A 262 37.49 -13.46 -19.17
CA LEU A 262 38.86 -13.87 -18.79
C LEU A 262 38.91 -15.33 -18.30
N LEU A 263 37.93 -15.77 -17.50
CA LEU A 263 37.91 -17.12 -16.93
C LEU A 263 37.54 -18.19 -17.97
N PHE A 264 36.63 -17.90 -18.90
CA PHE A 264 36.08 -18.90 -19.82
C PHE A 264 36.48 -18.68 -21.29
N GLY A 265 36.98 -17.51 -21.64
CA GLY A 265 37.46 -17.18 -22.98
C GLY A 265 36.43 -17.50 -24.06
N ARG A 266 36.87 -18.16 -25.14
CA ARG A 266 36.02 -18.52 -26.28
C ARG A 266 34.92 -19.55 -25.97
N ARG A 267 34.93 -20.18 -24.79
CA ARG A 267 33.89 -21.16 -24.41
C ARG A 267 32.53 -20.51 -24.16
N LEU A 268 32.51 -19.22 -23.81
CA LEU A 268 31.28 -18.44 -23.68
C LEU A 268 31.26 -17.35 -24.75
N SER A 269 30.14 -17.22 -25.46
CA SER A 269 29.91 -16.05 -26.32
C SER A 269 29.50 -14.85 -25.45
N ILE A 270 29.56 -13.63 -26.03
CA ILE A 270 29.07 -12.42 -25.35
C ILE A 270 27.59 -12.58 -24.96
N VAL A 271 26.78 -13.21 -25.81
CA VAL A 271 25.36 -13.50 -25.52
C VAL A 271 25.22 -14.40 -24.29
N HIS A 272 26.04 -15.45 -24.15
CA HIS A 272 25.99 -16.28 -22.94
C HIS A 272 26.31 -15.49 -21.68
N ILE A 273 27.30 -14.58 -21.74
CA ILE A 273 27.67 -13.73 -20.61
C ILE A 273 26.56 -12.72 -20.28
N MET A 274 25.90 -12.17 -21.30
CA MET A 274 24.73 -11.32 -21.12
C MET A 274 23.59 -12.09 -20.43
N LEU A 275 23.30 -13.32 -20.85
CA LEU A 275 22.28 -14.16 -20.20
C LEU A 275 22.63 -14.49 -18.74
N LEU A 276 23.91 -14.75 -18.43
CA LEU A 276 24.37 -14.94 -17.05
C LEU A 276 24.26 -13.65 -16.23
N GLY A 277 24.54 -12.49 -16.84
CA GLY A 277 24.36 -11.18 -16.22
C GLY A 277 22.88 -10.90 -15.93
N ALA A 278 22.01 -11.20 -16.89
CA ALA A 278 20.56 -11.12 -16.73
C ALA A 278 20.07 -12.04 -15.60
N ALA A 279 20.56 -13.28 -15.52
CA ALA A 279 20.19 -14.21 -14.46
C ALA A 279 20.64 -13.73 -13.07
N LEU A 280 21.87 -13.22 -12.95
CA LEU A 280 22.37 -12.64 -11.69
C LEU A 280 21.56 -11.40 -11.30
N SER A 281 21.32 -10.49 -12.24
CA SER A 281 20.49 -9.31 -11.98
C SER A 281 19.08 -9.70 -11.58
N LEU A 282 18.42 -10.61 -12.31
CA LEU A 282 17.08 -11.10 -11.97
C LEU A 282 17.05 -11.69 -10.55
N SER A 283 18.09 -12.42 -10.14
CA SER A 283 18.15 -12.94 -8.77
C SER A 283 18.21 -11.83 -7.71
N ILE A 284 18.92 -10.73 -7.98
CA ILE A 284 18.98 -9.56 -7.10
C ILE A 284 17.63 -8.86 -7.07
N GLU A 285 17.06 -8.55 -8.23
CA GLU A 285 15.75 -7.89 -8.37
C GLU A 285 14.65 -8.68 -7.64
N THR A 286 14.63 -10.00 -7.79
CA THR A 286 13.68 -10.87 -7.08
C THR A 286 13.87 -10.82 -5.58
N LEU A 287 15.11 -10.82 -5.09
CA LEU A 287 15.38 -10.75 -3.65
C LEU A 287 15.09 -9.38 -3.05
N GLN A 288 15.14 -8.31 -3.86
CA GLN A 288 14.77 -6.95 -3.43
C GLN A 288 13.28 -6.78 -3.12
N ILE A 289 12.41 -7.70 -3.53
CA ILE A 289 11.00 -7.78 -3.08
C ILE A 289 10.92 -7.82 -1.55
N LEU A 290 11.91 -8.43 -0.91
CA LEU A 290 12.00 -8.57 0.54
C LEU A 290 12.65 -7.35 1.21
N LEU A 291 13.05 -6.31 0.48
CA LEU A 291 13.67 -5.08 1.00
C LEU A 291 12.74 -3.90 0.71
N PRO A 292 12.82 -2.75 1.42
CA PRO A 292 12.06 -1.52 1.14
C PRO A 292 12.52 -0.85 -0.17
N ARG A 293 12.50 -1.61 -1.27
CA ARG A 293 12.88 -1.28 -2.63
C ARG A 293 11.84 -1.84 -3.60
N HIS A 294 11.94 -1.42 -4.85
CA HIS A 294 11.12 -1.91 -5.95
C HIS A 294 12.02 -2.56 -6.99
N PRO A 295 11.69 -3.78 -7.46
CA PRO A 295 12.39 -4.38 -8.57
C PRO A 295 12.27 -3.51 -9.82
N SER A 296 13.32 -3.47 -10.63
CA SER A 296 13.41 -2.61 -11.81
C SER A 296 13.78 -3.41 -13.06
N VAL A 297 12.85 -3.51 -14.01
CA VAL A 297 13.12 -4.08 -15.34
C VAL A 297 14.25 -3.31 -16.03
N THR A 298 14.33 -2.02 -15.75
CA THR A 298 15.35 -1.17 -16.31
C THR A 298 16.74 -1.50 -15.79
N ASP A 299 16.86 -1.82 -14.51
CA ASP A 299 18.13 -2.25 -13.89
C ASP A 299 18.57 -3.60 -14.46
N LEU A 300 17.62 -4.53 -14.63
CA LEU A 300 17.84 -5.80 -15.32
C LEU A 300 18.43 -5.60 -16.73
N VAL A 301 17.87 -4.67 -17.52
CA VAL A 301 18.37 -4.37 -18.86
C VAL A 301 19.77 -3.76 -18.81
N LEU A 302 20.00 -2.75 -17.96
CA LEU A 302 21.31 -2.08 -17.86
C LEU A 302 22.41 -3.04 -17.40
N ASN A 303 22.14 -3.86 -16.40
CA ASN A 303 23.06 -4.88 -15.89
C ASN A 303 23.41 -5.90 -16.98
N THR A 304 22.42 -6.32 -17.77
CA THR A 304 22.60 -7.24 -18.90
C THR A 304 23.50 -6.64 -19.98
N ILE A 305 23.27 -5.36 -20.36
CA ILE A 305 24.09 -4.67 -21.37
C ILE A 305 25.51 -4.43 -20.83
N GLY A 306 25.65 -4.00 -19.57
CA GLY A 306 26.94 -3.80 -18.91
C GLY A 306 27.81 -5.06 -18.93
N ALA A 307 27.23 -6.21 -18.61
CA ALA A 307 27.92 -7.51 -18.72
C ALA A 307 28.37 -7.81 -20.16
N GLY A 308 27.54 -7.50 -21.15
CA GLY A 308 27.89 -7.65 -22.58
C GLY A 308 29.07 -6.76 -23.00
N VAL A 309 29.05 -5.48 -22.59
CA VAL A 309 30.12 -4.52 -22.87
C VAL A 309 31.43 -4.97 -22.22
N GLY A 310 31.41 -5.38 -20.96
CA GLY A 310 32.59 -5.91 -20.28
C GLY A 310 33.19 -7.13 -20.98
N ALA A 311 32.33 -8.06 -21.41
CA ALA A 311 32.77 -9.22 -22.19
C ALA A 311 33.40 -8.83 -23.54
N ALA A 312 32.83 -7.85 -24.24
CA ALA A 312 33.36 -7.35 -25.50
C ALA A 312 34.74 -6.70 -25.34
N LEU A 313 34.90 -5.83 -24.34
CA LEU A 313 36.16 -5.16 -24.01
C LEU A 313 37.27 -6.17 -23.71
N ALA A 314 36.99 -7.13 -22.82
CA ALA A 314 37.95 -8.19 -22.48
C ALA A 314 38.33 -9.02 -23.70
N ARG A 315 37.37 -9.34 -24.58
CA ARG A 315 37.63 -10.12 -25.80
C ARG A 315 38.54 -9.38 -26.77
N VAL A 316 38.38 -8.07 -26.93
CA VAL A 316 39.25 -7.24 -27.76
C VAL A 316 40.66 -7.21 -27.16
N ALA A 317 40.79 -6.97 -25.85
CA ALA A 317 42.08 -6.95 -25.16
C ALA A 317 42.85 -8.28 -25.30
N ILE A 318 42.18 -9.42 -25.09
CA ILE A 318 42.78 -10.75 -25.27
C ILE A 318 43.28 -10.96 -26.71
N ARG A 319 42.51 -10.50 -27.72
CA ARG A 319 42.89 -10.64 -29.14
C ARG A 319 44.06 -9.76 -29.53
N SER A 320 44.11 -8.53 -29.01
CA SER A 320 45.20 -7.60 -29.29
C SER A 320 46.51 -8.03 -28.60
N GLY A 321 46.43 -8.50 -27.36
CA GLY A 321 47.60 -9.03 -26.64
C GLY A 321 48.13 -10.36 -27.17
N ALA A 322 47.31 -11.16 -27.87
CA ALA A 322 47.75 -12.37 -28.56
C ALA A 322 48.38 -12.11 -29.94
N ARG A 323 48.30 -10.87 -30.44
CA ARG A 323 48.87 -10.43 -31.73
C ARG A 323 50.15 -9.62 -31.58
N ALA A 324 50.48 -9.19 -30.37
CA ALA A 324 51.72 -8.52 -29.98
C ALA A 324 52.74 -9.56 -29.49
#